data_AF-A0A837AP02-F1
#
_entry.id   AF-A0A837AP02-F1
#
_cell.length_a   1.000
_cell.length_b   1.000
_cell.length_c   1.000
_cell.angle_alpha   90.00
_cell.angle_beta   90.00
_cell.angle_gamma   90.00
#
_symmetry.space_group_name_H-M   'P 1'
#
loop_
_entity.id
_entity.type
_entity.pdbx_description
1 polymer ?
#
loop_
_entity_poly.entity_id
_entity_poly.type
_entity_poly.pdbx_seq_one_letter_code
_entity_poly.pdbx_strand_id
1 'polypeptide(L)'
;LDVGVRAINAMLPIGRGQRVGLFAGSGVGKSTLLGMMTRFTSADVIVVGLIGERGREVRDFVETTLGEEGLRRAVVVAAPA
;
A
#
# COMPACT_ATOMS: atom_id res chain seq x y z
N LEU A 1 -0.06 -15.66 -0.48
CA LEU A 1 0.11 -14.53 -1.40
C LEU A 1 1.43 -13.89 -1.04
N ASP A 2 2.37 -13.76 -1.97
CA ASP A 2 3.60 -13.02 -1.68
C ASP A 2 3.28 -11.52 -1.70
N VAL A 3 3.44 -10.85 -0.56
CA VAL A 3 3.20 -9.40 -0.42
C VAL A 3 4.47 -8.56 -0.50
N GLY A 4 5.61 -9.18 -0.82
CA GLY A 4 6.90 -8.52 -1.00
C GLY A 4 7.59 -8.06 0.29
N VAL A 5 7.05 -8.43 1.45
CA VAL A 5 7.62 -8.09 2.76
C VAL A 5 7.98 -9.39 3.48
N ARG A 6 9.28 -9.71 3.55
CA ARG A 6 9.79 -10.99 4.09
C ARG A 6 9.25 -11.31 5.48
N ALA A 7 9.21 -10.32 6.38
CA ALA A 7 8.70 -10.53 7.73
C ALA A 7 7.21 -10.93 7.73
N ILE A 8 6.39 -10.34 6.86
CA ILE A 8 4.97 -10.71 6.71
C ILE A 8 4.87 -12.09 6.08
N ASN A 9 5.54 -12.34 4.96
CA ASN A 9 5.48 -13.64 4.28
C ASN A 9 5.91 -14.82 5.16
N ALA A 10 6.91 -14.62 6.02
CA ALA A 10 7.46 -15.67 6.87
C ALA A 10 6.66 -15.90 8.15
N MET A 11 6.21 -14.83 8.82
CA MET A 11 5.64 -14.92 10.17
C MET A 11 4.13 -14.65 10.22
N LEU A 12 3.59 -13.93 9.24
CA LEU A 12 2.18 -13.53 9.15
C LEU A 12 1.66 -13.69 7.71
N PRO A 13 1.75 -14.88 7.11
CA PRO A 13 1.43 -15.07 5.70
C PRO A 13 -0.03 -14.71 5.42
N ILE A 14 -0.25 -13.93 4.35
CA ILE A 14 -1.57 -13.49 3.94
C ILE A 14 -2.10 -14.43 2.84
N GLY A 15 -3.30 -14.98 3.05
CA GLY A 15 -4.05 -15.77 2.09
C GLY A 15 -4.73 -14.90 1.02
N ARG A 16 -4.94 -15.45 -0.19
CA ARG A 16 -5.78 -14.77 -1.20
C ARG A 16 -7.22 -14.71 -0.70
N GLY A 17 -7.84 -13.53 -0.74
CA GLY A 17 -9.18 -13.28 -0.20
C GLY A 17 -9.24 -13.00 1.31
N GLN A 18 -8.10 -13.02 2.01
CA GLN A 18 -8.03 -12.67 3.43
C GLN A 18 -8.23 -11.16 3.63
N ARG A 19 -8.95 -10.78 4.68
CA ARG A 19 -9.11 -9.38 5.11
C ARG A 19 -8.17 -9.12 6.28
N VAL A 20 -7.34 -8.09 6.16
CA VAL A 20 -6.30 -7.75 7.15
C VAL A 20 -6.44 -6.28 7.53
N GLY A 21 -6.36 -6.00 8.83
CA GLY A 21 -6.28 -4.63 9.35
C GLY A 21 -4.82 -4.25 9.63
N LEU A 22 -4.41 -3.06 9.18
CA LEU A 22 -3.12 -2.46 9.52
C LEU A 22 -3.35 -1.26 10.43
N PHE A 23 -3.09 -1.45 11.73
CA PHE A 23 -3.24 -0.42 12.76
C PHE A 23 -1.87 0.08 13.17
N ALA A 24 -1.69 1.39 13.14
CA ALA A 24 -0.40 2.03 13.40
C ALA A 24 -0.62 3.49 13.81
N GLY A 25 0.20 3.98 14.74
CA GLY A 25 0.28 5.40 15.08
C GLY A 25 0.98 6.22 13.98
N SER A 26 1.11 7.52 14.21
CA SER A 26 1.88 8.38 13.30
C SER A 26 3.38 8.08 13.38
N GLY A 27 4.10 8.16 12.26
CA GLY A 27 5.57 8.08 12.20
C GLY A 27 6.17 6.68 12.33
N VAL A 28 5.36 5.61 12.44
CA VAL A 28 5.87 4.23 12.61
C VAL A 28 6.07 3.45 11.30
N GLY A 29 5.94 4.12 10.15
CA GLY A 29 6.18 3.51 8.83
C GLY A 29 4.96 2.88 8.15
N LYS A 30 3.72 3.22 8.57
CA LYS A 30 2.48 2.73 7.93
C LYS A 30 2.45 2.98 6.42
N SER A 31 2.68 4.22 5.98
CA SER A 31 2.64 4.58 4.56
C SER A 31 3.76 3.92 3.76
N THR A 32 4.95 3.79 4.35
CA THR A 32 6.07 3.06 3.75
C THR A 32 5.73 1.59 3.55
N LEU A 33 5.13 0.93 4.55
CA LEU A 33 4.70 -0.46 4.43
C LEU A 33 3.63 -0.64 3.35
N LEU A 34 2.63 0.25 3.32
CA LEU A 34 1.62 0.25 2.25
C LEU A 34 2.26 0.43 0.87
N GLY A 35 3.22 1.34 0.72
CA GLY A 35 3.97 1.52 -0.51
C GLY A 35 4.78 0.28 -0.93
N MET A 36 5.47 -0.37 0.01
CA MET A 36 6.18 -1.61 -0.24
C MET A 36 5.23 -2.72 -0.69
N MET A 37 4.11 -2.91 0.01
CA MET A 37 3.12 -3.91 -0.36
C MET A 37 2.50 -3.60 -1.73
N THR A 38 2.19 -2.34 -2.05
CA THR A 38 1.68 -1.96 -3.37
C THR A 38 2.70 -2.20 -4.49
N ARG A 39 4.00 -2.03 -4.25
CA ARG A 39 5.02 -2.25 -5.31
C ARG A 39 5.36 -3.72 -5.51
N PHE A 40 5.42 -4.49 -4.43
CA PHE A 40 6.05 -5.81 -4.43
C PHE A 40 5.08 -6.97 -4.23
N THR A 41 3.78 -6.72 -3.98
CA THR A 41 2.79 -7.80 -3.95
C THR A 41 2.67 -8.46 -5.32
N SER A 42 2.67 -9.79 -5.33
CA SER A 42 2.42 -10.60 -6.52
C SER A 42 0.93 -10.58 -6.89
N ALA A 43 0.51 -9.51 -7.53
CA ALA A 43 -0.83 -9.29 -8.06
C ALA A 43 -0.77 -8.66 -9.46
N ASP A 44 -1.76 -9.01 -10.30
CA ASP A 44 -1.88 -8.47 -11.66
C ASP A 44 -2.24 -6.98 -11.63
N VAL A 45 -3.14 -6.60 -10.72
CA VAL A 45 -3.61 -5.22 -10.51
C VAL A 45 -3.75 -4.97 -9.01
N ILE A 46 -3.37 -3.78 -8.57
CA ILE A 46 -3.50 -3.34 -7.18
C ILE A 46 -4.36 -2.09 -7.12
N VAL A 47 -5.39 -2.09 -6.27
CA VAL A 47 -6.26 -0.93 -6.08
C VAL A 47 -5.94 -0.32 -4.72
N VAL A 48 -5.53 0.95 -4.71
CA VAL A 48 -5.20 1.69 -3.49
C VAL A 48 -6.26 2.76 -3.25
N GLY A 49 -7.02 2.61 -2.16
CA GLY A 49 -7.95 3.64 -1.70
C GLY A 49 -7.28 4.57 -0.70
N LEU A 50 -7.30 5.88 -0.98
CA LEU A 50 -6.82 6.94 -0.09
C LEU A 50 -8.02 7.82 0.31
N ILE A 51 -8.66 7.47 1.43
CA ILE A 51 -9.93 8.05 1.87
C ILE A 51 -9.71 8.89 3.13
N GLY A 52 -10.15 10.14 3.13
CA GLY A 52 -10.01 11.06 4.26
C GLY A 52 -8.58 11.53 4.51
N GLU A 53 -7.65 11.23 3.62
CA GLU A 53 -6.25 11.69 3.68
C GLU A 53 -6.15 13.13 3.16
N ARG A 54 -5.13 13.88 3.62
CA ARG A 54 -4.93 15.25 3.12
C ARG A 54 -4.41 15.21 1.69
N GLY A 55 -4.83 16.15 0.83
CA GLY A 55 -4.43 16.16 -0.58
C GLY A 55 -2.90 16.14 -0.83
N ARG A 56 -2.11 16.79 0.04
CA ARG A 56 -0.64 16.73 -0.04
C ARG A 56 -0.07 15.34 0.30
N GLU A 57 -0.70 14.60 1.20
CA GLU A 57 -0.30 13.25 1.61
C GLU A 57 -0.66 12.25 0.50
N VAL A 58 -1.83 12.44 -0.15
CA VAL A 58 -2.21 11.70 -1.36
C VAL A 58 -1.18 11.92 -2.47
N ARG A 59 -0.81 13.18 -2.72
CA ARG A 59 0.17 13.53 -3.75
C ARG A 59 1.54 12.90 -3.48
N ASP A 60 2.06 13.04 -2.25
CA ASP A 60 3.34 12.44 -1.87
C ASP A 60 3.33 10.91 -1.96
N PHE A 61 2.22 10.27 -1.59
CA PHE A 61 2.09 8.82 -1.75
C PHE A 61 2.18 8.41 -3.24
N VAL A 62 1.49 9.13 -4.12
CA VAL A 62 1.49 8.83 -5.56
C VAL A 62 2.86 9.11 -6.20
N GLU A 63 3.40 10.30 -5.99
CA GLU A 63 4.63 10.77 -6.66
C GLU A 63 5.89 10.13 -6.07
N THR A 64 5.99 10.06 -4.73
CA THR A 64 7.20 9.63 -4.03
C THR A 64 7.15 8.16 -3.65
N THR A 65 6.03 7.70 -3.06
CA THR A 65 5.97 6.35 -2.48
C THR A 65 5.74 5.27 -3.55
N LEU A 66 4.77 5.48 -4.45
CA LEU A 66 4.55 4.57 -5.58
C LEU A 66 5.53 4.85 -6.71
N GLY A 67 5.66 6.11 -7.10
CA GLY A 67 6.43 6.52 -8.28
C GLY A 67 5.88 5.90 -9.57
N GLU A 68 6.58 6.12 -10.68
CA GLU A 68 6.16 5.61 -11.99
C GLU A 68 6.04 4.07 -12.00
N GLU A 69 7.01 3.38 -11.41
CA GLU A 69 7.05 1.92 -11.38
C GLU A 69 5.88 1.31 -10.61
N GLY A 70 5.56 1.87 -9.43
CA GLY A 70 4.41 1.41 -8.64
C GLY A 70 3.08 1.69 -9.33
N LEU A 71 2.98 2.79 -10.09
CA LEU A 71 1.77 3.17 -10.82
C LEU A 71 1.49 2.30 -12.04
N ARG A 72 2.50 1.65 -12.64
CA ARG A 72 2.30 0.78 -13.82
C ARG A 72 1.27 -0.33 -13.60
N ARG A 73 1.05 -0.75 -12.35
CA ARG A 73 0.11 -1.82 -11.98
C ARG A 73 -0.89 -1.41 -10.90
N ALA A 74 -0.97 -0.12 -10.58
CA ALA A 74 -1.81 0.39 -9.51
C ALA A 74 -2.91 1.34 -10.02
N VAL A 75 -4.11 1.18 -9.48
CA VAL A 75 -5.21 2.15 -9.61
C VAL A 75 -5.38 2.84 -8.26
N VAL A 76 -5.20 4.16 -8.22
CA VAL A 76 -5.35 4.96 -7.00
C VAL A 76 -6.70 5.66 -7.01
N VAL A 77 -7.53 5.37 -6.02
CA VAL A 77 -8.82 6.03 -5.78
C VAL A 77 -8.67 6.95 -4.59
N ALA A 78 -8.64 8.26 -4.83
CA ALA A 78 -8.51 9.26 -3.77
C ALA A 78 -9.84 9.97 -3.52
N ALA A 79 -10.26 10.00 -2.25
CA ALA A 79 -11.36 10.83 -1.76
C ALA A 79 -10.82 11.64 -0.56
N PRO A 80 -10.19 12.81 -0.82
CA PRO A 80 -9.55 13.61 0.22
C PRO A 80 -10.56 14.15 1.24
N ALA A 81 -10.07 14.47 2.45
CA ALA A 81 -10.84 15.19 3.47
C ALA A 81 -10.99 16.69 3.15
#